data_AF-A0A645I9W7-F1
#
_entry.id   AF-A0A645I9W7-F1
#
_cell.length_a   1.000
_cell.length_b   1.000
_cell.length_c   1.000
_cell.angle_alpha   90.00
_cell.angle_beta   90.00
_cell.angle_gamma   90.00
#
_symmetry.space_group_name_H-M   'P 1'
#
loop_
_entity.id
_entity.type
_entity.pdbx_description
1 polymer ?
#
loop_
_entity_poly.entity_id
_entity_poly.type
_entity_poly.pdbx_seq_one_letter_code
_entity_poly.pdbx_strand_id
1 'polypeptide(L)'
;MLDSETARIAILSGAQYVVSPHFNPEVTKLCNRYRIPSMAGILTITEAVSAMEAGVDILKLFPGDLHGPKFIKDIKGPLPFVQIMPTGGVDIDNVGEWIKAGAVAVGAGSCLTKGDITANAKAFVENIKKARA
;
A
#
# COMPACT_ATOMS: atom_id res chain seq x y z
N MET A 1 -0.14 -11.69 1.43
CA MET A 1 0.60 -12.96 1.28
C MET A 1 1.64 -13.05 2.37
N LEU A 2 1.80 -14.22 2.96
CA LEU A 2 2.79 -14.47 4.02
C LEU A 2 4.02 -15.21 3.45
N ASP A 3 3.79 -16.07 2.47
CA ASP A 3 4.76 -16.96 1.86
C ASP A 3 4.59 -17.03 0.33
N SER A 4 5.59 -17.62 -0.33
CA SER A 4 5.67 -17.70 -1.79
C SER A 4 4.66 -18.70 -2.37
N GLU A 5 4.32 -19.74 -1.62
CA GLU A 5 3.43 -20.82 -2.00
C GLU A 5 2.01 -20.30 -2.20
N THR A 6 1.52 -19.54 -1.23
CA THR A 6 0.22 -18.87 -1.29
C THR A 6 0.20 -17.80 -2.37
N ALA A 7 1.29 -17.03 -2.53
CA ALA A 7 1.42 -16.06 -3.61
C ALA A 7 1.34 -16.74 -4.98
N ARG A 8 1.97 -17.91 -5.17
CA ARG A 8 1.90 -18.68 -6.41
C ARG A 8 0.48 -19.15 -6.70
N ILE A 9 -0.22 -19.67 -5.70
CA ILE A 9 -1.62 -20.09 -5.84
C ILE A 9 -2.48 -18.90 -6.29
N ALA A 10 -2.32 -17.73 -5.66
CA ALA A 10 -3.05 -16.52 -6.02
C ALA A 10 -2.76 -16.07 -7.46
N ILE A 11 -1.48 -16.05 -7.86
CA ILE A 11 -1.06 -15.69 -9.23
C ILE A 11 -1.67 -16.66 -10.26
N LEU A 12 -1.61 -17.96 -10.02
CA LEU A 12 -2.20 -18.97 -10.92
C LEU A 12 -3.74 -18.91 -10.94
N SER A 13 -4.35 -18.33 -9.91
CA SER A 13 -5.78 -18.06 -9.84
C SER A 13 -6.18 -16.74 -10.52
N GLY A 14 -5.24 -16.03 -11.14
CA GLY A 14 -5.49 -14.81 -11.90
C GLY A 14 -5.30 -13.50 -11.11
N ALA A 15 -4.64 -13.54 -9.94
CA ALA A 15 -4.30 -12.32 -9.21
C ALA A 15 -3.42 -11.40 -10.07
N GLN A 16 -3.84 -10.14 -10.22
CA GLN A 16 -3.12 -9.13 -11.02
C GLN A 16 -2.07 -8.37 -10.22
N TYR A 17 -2.05 -8.51 -8.89
CA TYR A 17 -1.05 -7.98 -7.97
C TYR A 17 -1.08 -8.78 -6.66
N VAL A 18 -0.01 -8.69 -5.88
CA VAL A 18 0.12 -9.33 -4.58
C VAL A 18 0.38 -8.29 -3.50
N VAL A 19 -0.38 -8.34 -2.40
CA VAL A 19 -0.16 -7.47 -1.23
C VAL A 19 0.22 -8.30 -0.01
N SER A 20 1.24 -7.90 0.74
CA SER A 20 1.65 -8.53 2.00
C SER A 20 1.65 -7.54 3.17
N PRO A 21 1.47 -8.01 4.42
CA PRO A 21 1.58 -7.15 5.61
C PRO A 21 3.03 -6.89 6.03
N HIS A 22 4.00 -7.62 5.46
CA HIS A 22 5.44 -7.49 5.72
C HIS A 22 6.24 -7.73 4.44
N PHE A 23 7.52 -7.36 4.43
CA PHE A 23 8.43 -7.69 3.34
C PHE A 23 8.95 -9.13 3.47
N ASN A 24 8.70 -9.94 2.44
CA ASN A 24 9.26 -11.28 2.29
C ASN A 24 9.96 -11.38 0.92
N PRO A 25 11.30 -11.57 0.87
CA PRO A 25 12.05 -11.58 -0.38
C PRO A 25 11.63 -12.69 -1.35
N GLU A 26 11.20 -13.85 -0.84
CA GLU A 26 10.77 -14.96 -1.71
C GLU A 26 9.40 -14.70 -2.35
N VAL A 27 8.51 -13.97 -1.67
CA VAL A 27 7.25 -13.49 -2.27
C VAL A 27 7.54 -12.50 -3.40
N THR A 28 8.39 -11.50 -3.16
CA THR A 28 8.74 -10.50 -4.18
C THR A 28 9.46 -11.12 -5.37
N LYS A 29 10.43 -12.00 -5.12
CA LYS A 29 11.14 -12.74 -6.18
C LYS A 29 10.20 -13.55 -7.06
N LEU A 30 9.21 -14.22 -6.45
CA LEU A 30 8.19 -14.94 -7.19
C LEU A 30 7.32 -14.00 -8.02
N CYS A 31 6.82 -12.92 -7.42
CA CYS A 31 6.01 -11.90 -8.11
C CYS A 31 6.74 -11.34 -9.34
N ASN A 32 8.01 -10.96 -9.16
CA ASN A 32 8.88 -10.46 -10.23
C ASN A 32 9.06 -11.49 -11.35
N ARG A 33 9.25 -12.77 -11.03
CA ARG A 33 9.37 -13.86 -12.02
C ARG A 33 8.13 -13.97 -12.89
N TYR A 34 6.95 -13.82 -12.31
CA TYR A 34 5.68 -13.90 -13.02
C TYR A 34 5.20 -12.54 -13.57
N ARG A 35 6.00 -11.48 -13.40
CA ARG A 35 5.64 -10.09 -13.75
C ARG A 35 4.31 -9.63 -13.14
N ILE A 36 4.08 -10.03 -11.89
CA ILE A 36 2.95 -9.59 -11.09
C ILE A 36 3.45 -8.54 -10.11
N PRO A 37 2.87 -7.32 -10.06
CA PRO A 37 3.25 -6.30 -9.11
C PRO A 37 3.14 -6.77 -7.66
N SER A 38 4.15 -6.44 -6.86
CA SER A 38 4.21 -6.74 -5.42
C SER A 38 4.08 -5.45 -4.60
N MET A 39 3.23 -5.48 -3.58
CA MET A 39 3.08 -4.41 -2.60
C MET A 39 3.37 -4.92 -1.19
N ALA A 40 4.60 -4.69 -0.72
CA ALA A 40 5.09 -5.27 0.52
C ALA A 40 4.95 -4.32 1.71
N GLY A 41 4.52 -4.86 2.85
CA GLY A 41 4.39 -4.13 4.11
C GLY A 41 5.74 -3.70 4.69
N ILE A 42 5.84 -2.45 5.13
CA ILE A 42 6.99 -1.89 5.85
C ILE A 42 6.53 -0.96 6.98
N LEU A 43 7.43 -0.73 7.93
CA LEU A 43 7.25 0.24 9.01
C LEU A 43 8.52 1.06 9.31
N THR A 44 9.68 0.66 8.76
CA THR A 44 10.98 1.30 8.99
C THR A 44 11.72 1.63 7.69
N ILE A 45 12.72 2.52 7.76
CA ILE A 45 13.59 2.85 6.63
C ILE A 45 14.37 1.62 6.14
N THR A 46 14.88 0.80 7.05
CA THR A 46 15.64 -0.41 6.71
C THR A 46 14.80 -1.42 5.92
N GLU A 47 13.54 -1.61 6.32
CA GLU A 47 12.61 -2.46 5.58
C GLU A 47 12.26 -1.86 4.21
N ALA A 48 12.07 -0.53 4.15
CA ALA A 48 11.80 0.15 2.89
C ALA A 48 12.94 -0.01 1.88
N VAL A 49 14.18 0.19 2.30
CA VAL A 49 15.37 -0.01 1.46
C VAL A 49 15.48 -1.46 1.02
N SER A 50 15.37 -2.41 1.95
CA SER A 50 15.42 -3.85 1.63
C SER A 50 14.37 -4.26 0.59
N ALA A 51 13.14 -3.74 0.73
CA ALA A 51 12.05 -4.01 -0.20
C ALA A 51 12.29 -3.39 -1.58
N MET A 52 12.80 -2.16 -1.63
CA MET A 52 13.14 -1.48 -2.89
C MET A 52 14.26 -2.20 -3.64
N GLU A 53 15.31 -2.65 -2.95
CA GLU A 53 16.41 -3.40 -3.56
C GLU A 53 15.95 -4.76 -4.12
N ALA A 54 14.96 -5.38 -3.49
CA ALA A 54 14.33 -6.60 -3.99
C ALA A 54 13.36 -6.36 -5.17
N GLY A 55 13.11 -5.10 -5.53
CA GLY A 55 12.23 -4.72 -6.64
C GLY A 55 10.74 -4.74 -6.30
N VAL A 56 10.36 -4.39 -5.07
CA VAL A 56 8.94 -4.15 -4.73
C VAL A 56 8.44 -2.89 -5.43
N ASP A 57 7.27 -2.96 -6.08
CA ASP A 57 6.71 -1.85 -6.86
C ASP A 57 6.17 -0.71 -5.98
N ILE A 58 5.43 -1.06 -4.92
CA ILE A 58 4.82 -0.10 -3.99
C ILE A 58 5.03 -0.59 -2.56
N LEU A 59 5.54 0.29 -1.70
CA LEU A 59 5.66 -0.02 -0.28
C LEU A 59 4.33 0.23 0.41
N LYS A 60 3.80 -0.80 1.07
CA LYS A 60 2.61 -0.70 1.91
C LYS A 60 3.03 -0.21 3.29
N LEU A 61 2.68 1.01 3.67
CA LEU A 61 2.84 1.47 5.05
C LEU A 61 1.76 0.81 5.91
N PHE A 62 2.15 -0.12 6.79
CA PHE A 62 1.20 -0.92 7.55
C PHE A 62 1.78 -1.36 8.92
N PRO A 63 1.03 -1.16 10.03
CA PRO A 63 -0.25 -0.46 10.12
C PRO A 63 -0.08 1.07 10.01
N GLY A 64 -0.89 1.73 9.17
CA GLY A 64 -0.70 3.14 8.80
C GLY A 64 -1.02 4.14 9.91
N ASP A 65 -2.00 3.85 10.77
CA ASP A 65 -2.39 4.67 11.92
C ASP A 65 -1.28 4.85 12.96
N LEU A 66 -0.30 3.94 13.03
CA LEU A 66 0.81 4.06 13.97
C LEU A 66 1.67 5.31 13.72
N HIS A 67 1.87 5.69 12.45
CA HIS A 67 2.69 6.84 12.08
C HIS A 67 1.93 7.98 11.41
N GLY A 68 0.75 7.70 10.84
CA GLY A 68 -0.08 8.68 10.16
C GLY A 68 0.54 9.24 8.86
N PRO A 69 -0.13 10.22 8.22
CA PRO A 69 0.29 10.78 6.94
C PRO A 69 1.69 11.39 6.95
N LYS A 70 2.14 11.93 8.10
CA LYS A 70 3.45 12.57 8.25
C LYS A 70 4.61 11.64 7.87
N PHE A 71 4.47 10.34 8.14
CA PHE A 71 5.51 9.36 7.80
C PHE A 71 5.89 9.37 6.32
N ILE A 72 4.90 9.51 5.43
CA ILE A 72 5.12 9.51 3.97
C ILE A 72 6.00 10.70 3.56
N LYS A 73 5.78 11.86 4.17
CA LYS A 73 6.60 13.05 3.95
C LYS A 73 8.01 12.83 4.50
N ASP A 74 8.14 12.26 5.69
CA ASP A 74 9.42 12.05 6.36
C ASP A 74 10.30 11.05 5.60
N ILE A 75 9.75 9.90 5.16
CA ILE A 75 10.49 8.86 4.43
C ILE A 75 10.89 9.29 3.02
N LYS A 76 10.10 10.15 2.36
CA LYS A 76 10.45 10.72 1.06
C LYS A 76 11.64 11.69 1.13
N GLY A 77 12.00 12.20 2.31
CA GLY A 77 13.21 13.00 2.50
C GLY A 77 14.48 12.24 2.09
N PRO A 78 14.81 11.10 2.74
CA PRO A 78 15.94 10.26 2.36
C PRO A 78 15.66 9.33 1.16
N LEU A 79 14.39 8.97 0.89
CA LEU A 79 14.00 8.06 -0.20
C LEU A 79 13.04 8.74 -1.19
N PRO A 80 13.47 9.74 -1.98
CA PRO A 80 12.57 10.59 -2.78
C PRO A 80 11.73 9.84 -3.82
N PHE A 81 12.22 8.70 -4.30
CA PHE A 81 11.56 7.90 -5.34
C PHE A 81 10.58 6.85 -4.80
N VAL A 82 10.48 6.72 -3.47
CA VAL A 82 9.63 5.71 -2.85
C VAL A 82 8.15 5.93 -3.19
N GLN A 83 7.49 4.87 -3.63
CA GLN A 83 6.04 4.83 -3.85
C GLN A 83 5.39 4.18 -2.63
N ILE A 84 4.47 4.89 -1.97
CA ILE A 84 3.87 4.44 -0.71
C ILE A 84 2.35 4.40 -0.81
N MET A 85 1.79 3.30 -0.30
CA MET A 85 0.36 3.11 -0.09
C MET A 85 0.09 2.81 1.40
N PRO A 86 -0.46 3.75 2.19
CA PRO A 86 -0.88 3.46 3.56
C PRO A 86 -2.06 2.50 3.60
N THR A 87 -2.10 1.64 4.62
CA THR A 87 -3.24 0.77 4.92
C THR A 87 -3.38 0.64 6.44
N GLY A 88 -4.61 0.71 6.94
CA GLY A 88 -4.87 0.86 8.38
C GLY A 88 -4.89 2.34 8.76
N GLY A 89 -5.94 2.78 9.44
CA GLY A 89 -6.15 4.19 9.78
C GLY A 89 -6.66 5.10 8.67
N VAL A 90 -6.86 4.61 7.45
CA VAL A 90 -7.43 5.39 6.34
C VAL A 90 -8.96 5.40 6.45
N ASP A 91 -9.59 6.57 6.35
CA ASP A 91 -11.05 6.75 6.31
C ASP A 91 -11.48 7.88 5.33
N ILE A 92 -12.78 8.13 5.24
CA ILE A 92 -13.35 9.13 4.31
C ILE A 92 -12.90 10.55 4.68
N ASP A 93 -12.72 10.83 5.97
CA ASP A 93 -12.44 12.17 6.48
C ASP A 93 -10.95 12.51 6.31
N ASN A 94 -10.07 11.51 6.41
CA ASN A 94 -8.62 11.70 6.37
C ASN A 94 -7.94 11.28 5.06
N VAL A 95 -8.64 10.63 4.12
CA VAL A 95 -8.02 10.15 2.87
C VAL A 95 -7.33 11.25 2.08
N GLY A 96 -7.87 12.47 2.12
CA GLY A 96 -7.26 13.62 1.46
C GLY A 96 -5.90 14.00 2.04
N GLU A 97 -5.70 13.81 3.34
CA GLU A 97 -4.43 14.07 4.03
C GLU A 97 -3.35 13.09 3.60
N TRP A 98 -3.69 11.80 3.50
CA TRP A 98 -2.80 10.76 3.00
C TRP A 98 -2.32 11.04 1.58
N ILE A 99 -3.23 11.42 0.68
CA ILE A 99 -2.90 11.77 -0.70
C ILE A 99 -2.00 13.01 -0.75
N LYS A 100 -2.33 14.07 -0.02
CA LYS A 100 -1.52 15.30 0.05
C LYS A 100 -0.14 15.08 0.66
N ALA A 101 0.01 14.09 1.53
CA ALA A 101 1.30 13.68 2.08
C ALA A 101 2.20 12.93 1.06
N GLY A 102 1.67 12.60 -0.12
CA GLY A 102 2.40 11.95 -1.21
C GLY A 102 2.14 10.45 -1.35
N ALA A 103 1.06 9.93 -0.75
CA ALA A 103 0.61 8.57 -1.01
C ALA A 103 0.17 8.42 -2.47
N VAL A 104 0.59 7.35 -3.14
CA VAL A 104 0.21 7.10 -4.55
C VAL A 104 -1.14 6.41 -4.68
N ALA A 105 -1.50 5.66 -3.65
CA ALA A 105 -2.79 4.99 -3.46
C ALA A 105 -3.07 4.90 -1.96
N VAL A 106 -4.27 4.50 -1.57
CA VAL A 106 -4.60 4.17 -0.18
C VAL A 106 -5.32 2.82 -0.11
N GLY A 107 -5.05 2.04 0.93
CA GLY A 107 -5.78 0.82 1.25
C GLY A 107 -6.89 1.11 2.25
N ALA A 108 -8.15 1.13 1.78
CA ALA A 108 -9.33 1.29 2.64
C ALA A 108 -9.89 -0.09 3.04
N GLY A 109 -10.05 -0.30 4.34
CA GLY A 109 -10.55 -1.55 4.92
C GLY A 109 -12.02 -1.45 5.33
N SER A 110 -12.29 -1.66 6.62
CA SER A 110 -13.64 -1.64 7.19
C SER A 110 -14.41 -0.35 6.96
N CYS A 111 -13.73 0.80 6.90
CA CYS A 111 -14.33 2.10 6.60
C CYS A 111 -15.02 2.15 5.24
N LEU A 112 -14.56 1.36 4.26
CA LEU A 112 -15.19 1.26 2.95
C LEU A 112 -16.33 0.25 2.97
N THR A 113 -16.13 -0.89 3.63
CA THR A 113 -17.03 -2.05 3.52
C THR A 113 -18.17 -2.09 4.54
N LYS A 114 -18.11 -1.26 5.60
CA LYS A 114 -19.17 -1.18 6.63
C LYS A 114 -20.26 -0.20 6.21
N GLY A 115 -21.52 -0.66 6.24
CA GLY A 115 -22.67 0.18 5.88
C GLY A 115 -22.91 0.23 4.37
N ASP A 116 -23.26 1.41 3.85
CA ASP A 116 -23.47 1.60 2.41
C ASP A 116 -22.13 1.74 1.67
N ILE A 117 -21.66 0.61 1.14
CA ILE A 117 -20.42 0.51 0.37
C ILE A 117 -20.41 1.46 -0.83
N THR A 118 -21.54 1.67 -1.50
CA THR A 118 -21.61 2.50 -2.70
C THR A 118 -21.46 3.98 -2.34
N ALA A 119 -22.15 4.42 -1.29
CA ALA A 119 -22.00 5.78 -0.77
C ALA A 119 -20.57 6.03 -0.28
N ASN A 120 -19.99 5.10 0.48
CA ASN A 120 -18.62 5.20 0.98
C ASN A 120 -17.62 5.29 -0.18
N ALA A 121 -17.73 4.42 -1.18
CA ALA A 121 -16.84 4.42 -2.35
C ALA A 121 -16.89 5.74 -3.11
N LYS A 122 -18.09 6.32 -3.30
CA LYS A 122 -18.25 7.64 -3.93
C LYS A 122 -17.54 8.73 -3.13
N ALA A 123 -17.73 8.74 -1.81
CA ALA A 123 -17.09 9.72 -0.93
C ALA A 123 -15.56 9.62 -0.96
N PHE A 124 -15.00 8.40 -0.89
CA PHE A 124 -13.56 8.17 -1.07
C PHE A 124 -13.04 8.72 -2.39
N VAL A 125 -13.70 8.38 -3.50
CA VAL A 125 -13.28 8.84 -4.84
C VAL A 125 -13.35 10.36 -4.95
N GLU A 126 -14.40 10.99 -4.43
CA GLU A 126 -14.54 12.45 -4.43
C GLU A 126 -13.44 13.14 -3.62
N ASN A 127 -13.16 12.66 -2.40
CA ASN A 127 -12.14 13.24 -1.54
C ASN A 127 -10.72 13.03 -2.09
N ILE A 128 -10.44 11.88 -2.72
CA ILE A 128 -9.18 11.65 -3.43
C ILE A 128 -9.04 12.60 -4.63
N LYS A 129 -10.10 12.80 -5.42
CA LYS A 129 -10.08 13.75 -6.55
C LYS A 129 -9.79 15.17 -6.08
N LYS A 130 -10.47 15.63 -5.04
CA LYS A 130 -10.23 16.96 -4.43
C LYS A 130 -8.81 17.12 -3.91
N ALA A 131 -8.21 16.05 -3.38
CA ALA A 131 -6.85 16.08 -2.84
C ALA A 131 -5.75 16.05 -3.91
N ARG A 132 -6.07 15.59 -5.13
CA ARG A 132 -5.16 15.55 -6.29
C ARG A 132 -5.24 16.79 -7.19
N ALA A 133 -6.31 17.58 -7.05
CA ALA A 133 -6.48 18.86 -7.73
C ALA A 133 -5.55 19.92 -7.11
#